data_AF-A0A9P0LRD5-F1
#
_entry.id   AF-A0A9P0LRD5-F1
#
_cell.length_a   1.000
_cell.length_b   1.000
_cell.length_c   1.000
_cell.angle_alpha   90.00
_cell.angle_beta   90.00
_cell.angle_gamma   90.00
#
_symmetry.space_group_name_H-M   'P 1'
#
loop_
_entity.id
_entity.type
_entity.pdbx_description
1 polymer ?
#
loop_
_entity_poly.entity_id
_entity_poly.type
_entity_poly.pdbx_seq_one_letter_code
_entity_poly.pdbx_strand_id
1 'polypeptide(L)'
;MSGIVKNSTFQLNNKQYWLTPNYLERHHINGGATGLDQVVWNTYVDGPKVIMTHISPHLTEGYPGDLFIKIIFQLSERNEFKINMEAMCTEPTIINLSNLTYFNLAGHHRGADEIYRHVVSLNCNCYTPQVSGFPTGDIQNVVYSPYDFQIPILLGKLIGIVPKDGYNQNLCVNRGADQDECFVGRVFHPPSGRLLEIYSNQCGVNFSTANEFGYGRLLSIQDIMPQNYGHDDEFMNKDPLLNLMEKMHEKLIDNLKEDEKTGFEEIRSLIMKFKPTGALPAVPDNTDASESEAAGSPQAQSGAEYVPSKLDVSEFQYTTKQKKYLENMLNLNCEDDDEDECMRLKDIAANILRYASHRKSTTGATNPISQQQPSQSEIPSKLRSSEKKRIRENIIPSYYKKSNQIIGKSRKVYTMHGGIALQTQNYPDCANCKNFPECRLYPGQTYTHSITYKFWIRAGSPNKWIKRNMNDATKRA
;
A
#
# COMPACT_ATOMS: atom_id res chain seq x y z
N MET A 1 -18.52 -3.44 -12.55
CA MET A 1 -17.44 -2.57 -12.05
C MET A 1 -16.56 -3.34 -11.08
N SER A 2 -15.24 -3.32 -11.25
CA SER A 2 -14.28 -3.80 -10.24
C SER A 2 -14.09 -2.76 -9.13
N GLY A 3 -13.78 -3.22 -7.92
CA GLY A 3 -13.64 -2.36 -6.75
C GLY A 3 -14.99 -1.88 -6.20
N ILE A 4 -14.93 -0.89 -5.31
CA ILE A 4 -16.10 -0.36 -4.58
C ILE A 4 -16.79 0.73 -5.42
N VAL A 5 -18.12 0.77 -5.38
CA VAL A 5 -18.96 1.92 -5.72
C VAL A 5 -19.68 2.38 -4.44
N LYS A 6 -19.39 3.61 -4.00
CA LYS A 6 -19.87 4.11 -2.71
C LYS A 6 -21.40 4.30 -2.75
N ASN A 7 -22.06 4.00 -1.63
CA ASN A 7 -23.52 4.06 -1.47
C ASN A 7 -24.33 3.23 -2.49
N SER A 8 -23.68 2.32 -3.23
CA SER A 8 -24.32 1.50 -4.27
C SER A 8 -25.10 2.33 -5.28
N THR A 9 -24.58 3.50 -5.65
CA THR A 9 -25.26 4.39 -6.60
C THR A 9 -24.25 5.17 -7.43
N PHE A 10 -24.68 5.59 -8.61
CA PHE A 10 -23.94 6.49 -9.48
C PHE A 10 -24.93 7.33 -10.30
N GLN A 11 -24.43 8.40 -10.93
CA GLN A 11 -25.21 9.21 -11.86
C GLN A 11 -24.72 9.03 -13.29
N LEU A 12 -25.66 8.92 -14.23
CA LEU A 12 -25.41 8.82 -15.65
C LEU A 12 -26.48 9.58 -16.44
N ASN A 13 -26.04 10.53 -17.27
CA ASN A 13 -26.90 11.44 -18.03
C ASN A 13 -27.98 12.10 -17.17
N ASN A 14 -27.58 12.63 -16.00
CA ASN A 14 -28.45 13.25 -14.98
C ASN A 14 -29.52 12.33 -14.37
N LYS A 15 -29.46 11.03 -14.63
CA LYS A 15 -30.30 10.02 -13.99
C LYS A 15 -29.49 9.26 -12.94
N GLN A 16 -30.08 9.07 -11.76
CA GLN A 16 -29.50 8.27 -10.69
C GLN A 16 -29.83 6.79 -10.92
N TYR A 17 -28.83 5.93 -10.77
CA TYR A 17 -28.95 4.48 -10.82
C TYR A 17 -28.55 3.88 -9.47
N TRP A 18 -29.21 2.79 -9.11
CA TRP A 18 -28.96 2.04 -7.87
C TRP A 18 -28.42 0.67 -8.24
N LEU A 19 -27.31 0.29 -7.61
CA LEU A 19 -26.65 -0.99 -7.74
C LEU A 19 -27.01 -1.88 -6.55
N THR A 20 -26.88 -3.19 -6.70
CA THR A 20 -27.09 -4.10 -5.57
C THR A 20 -26.05 -3.88 -4.47
N PRO A 21 -26.44 -3.57 -3.22
CA PRO A 21 -25.49 -3.51 -2.12
C PRO A 21 -25.07 -4.93 -1.71
N ASN A 22 -23.77 -5.18 -1.66
CA ASN A 22 -23.19 -6.46 -1.24
C ASN A 22 -21.97 -6.29 -0.31
N TYR A 23 -21.63 -5.05 0.07
CA TYR A 23 -20.48 -4.74 0.91
C TYR A 23 -20.85 -3.74 2.01
N LEU A 24 -20.55 -4.13 3.26
CA LEU A 24 -20.85 -3.33 4.47
C LEU A 24 -22.28 -2.74 4.43
N GLU A 25 -23.25 -3.57 4.02
CA GLU A 25 -24.70 -3.33 3.94
C GLU A 25 -25.18 -2.27 2.95
N ARG A 26 -24.35 -1.29 2.60
CA ARG A 26 -24.78 -0.12 1.79
C ARG A 26 -23.92 0.16 0.57
N HIS A 27 -22.79 -0.53 0.42
CA HIS A 27 -21.86 -0.33 -0.69
C HIS A 27 -21.93 -1.48 -1.68
N HIS A 28 -21.58 -1.18 -2.92
CA HIS A 28 -21.46 -2.15 -3.98
C HIS A 28 -19.98 -2.45 -4.19
N ILE A 29 -19.60 -3.71 -4.36
CA ILE A 29 -18.24 -4.12 -4.66
C ILE A 29 -18.23 -5.21 -5.72
N ASN A 30 -17.27 -5.15 -6.64
CA ASN A 30 -16.95 -6.21 -7.61
C ASN A 30 -18.16 -6.72 -8.42
N GLY A 31 -19.05 -5.82 -8.83
CA GLY A 31 -20.16 -6.15 -9.71
C GLY A 31 -21.43 -6.63 -9.03
N GLY A 32 -21.45 -6.79 -7.69
CA GLY A 32 -22.66 -7.03 -6.92
C GLY A 32 -22.74 -8.43 -6.31
N ALA A 33 -23.96 -8.87 -5.99
CA ALA A 33 -24.15 -10.15 -5.30
C ALA A 33 -23.76 -11.35 -6.19
N THR A 34 -24.11 -11.27 -7.47
CA THR A 34 -23.78 -12.25 -8.52
C THR A 34 -22.96 -11.54 -9.60
N GLY A 35 -21.69 -11.25 -9.28
CA GLY A 35 -20.75 -10.65 -10.22
C GLY A 35 -20.39 -11.56 -11.40
N LEU A 36 -19.65 -11.01 -12.36
CA LEU A 36 -19.19 -11.71 -13.56
C LEU A 36 -18.24 -12.89 -13.27
N ASP A 37 -17.68 -12.96 -12.06
CA ASP A 37 -16.89 -14.06 -11.52
C ASP A 37 -17.75 -15.27 -11.11
N GLN A 38 -19.07 -15.13 -11.03
CA GLN A 38 -20.00 -16.16 -10.54
C GLN A 38 -21.02 -16.62 -11.59
N VAL A 39 -20.85 -16.22 -12.85
CA VAL A 39 -21.70 -16.64 -13.96
C VAL A 39 -21.04 -17.73 -14.80
N VAL A 40 -21.86 -18.52 -15.50
CA VAL A 40 -21.37 -19.46 -16.49
C VAL A 40 -21.15 -18.72 -17.80
N TRP A 41 -19.93 -18.84 -18.34
CA TRP A 41 -19.53 -18.23 -19.60
C TRP A 41 -19.70 -19.22 -20.75
N ASN A 42 -20.12 -18.73 -21.91
CA ASN A 42 -20.02 -19.50 -23.15
C ASN A 42 -18.56 -19.53 -23.57
N THR A 43 -18.01 -20.72 -23.83
CA THR A 43 -16.57 -20.87 -24.09
C THR A 43 -16.30 -21.71 -25.32
N TYR A 44 -15.22 -21.37 -26.02
CA TYR A 44 -14.61 -22.23 -27.03
C TYR A 44 -13.10 -22.03 -27.07
N VAL A 45 -12.40 -23.00 -27.66
CA VAL A 45 -10.94 -23.01 -27.77
C VAL A 45 -10.55 -22.80 -29.22
N ASP A 46 -9.60 -21.90 -29.46
CA ASP A 46 -9.00 -21.63 -30.77
C ASP A 46 -7.47 -21.61 -30.64
N GLY A 47 -6.83 -22.73 -30.96
CA GLY A 47 -5.40 -22.93 -30.79
C GLY A 47 -4.96 -22.68 -29.33
N PRO A 48 -4.07 -21.70 -29.06
CA PRO A 48 -3.60 -21.37 -27.71
C PRO A 48 -4.54 -20.45 -26.93
N LYS A 49 -5.73 -20.14 -27.47
CA LYS A 49 -6.68 -19.19 -26.91
C LYS A 49 -7.90 -19.91 -26.34
N VAL A 50 -8.35 -19.47 -25.17
CA VAL A 50 -9.69 -19.74 -24.65
C VAL A 50 -10.50 -18.46 -24.80
N ILE A 51 -11.58 -18.52 -25.57
CA ILE A 51 -12.46 -17.39 -25.83
C ILE A 51 -13.74 -17.61 -25.04
N MET A 52 -14.07 -16.63 -24.21
CA MET A 52 -15.21 -16.65 -23.30
C MET A 52 -16.13 -15.49 -23.64
N THR A 53 -17.44 -15.73 -23.71
CA THR A 53 -18.45 -14.70 -23.97
C THR A 53 -19.60 -14.79 -22.98
N HIS A 54 -20.16 -13.64 -22.65
CA HIS A 54 -21.32 -13.52 -21.78
C HIS A 54 -22.12 -12.28 -22.15
N ILE A 55 -23.43 -12.33 -21.93
CA ILE A 55 -24.32 -11.19 -22.04
C ILE A 55 -24.84 -10.94 -20.63
N SER A 56 -24.56 -9.76 -20.08
CA SER A 56 -25.18 -9.29 -18.84
C SER A 56 -26.41 -8.46 -19.23
N PRO A 57 -27.64 -8.95 -19.03
CA PRO A 57 -28.85 -8.23 -19.43
C PRO A 57 -29.02 -6.90 -18.71
N HIS A 58 -29.81 -6.00 -19.31
CA HIS A 58 -30.23 -4.73 -18.74
C HIS A 58 -30.69 -4.87 -17.28
N LEU A 59 -30.17 -4.01 -16.42
CA LEU A 59 -30.41 -3.95 -14.96
C LEU A 59 -29.96 -5.16 -14.16
N THR A 60 -29.16 -6.06 -14.72
CA THR A 60 -28.42 -7.05 -13.94
C THR A 60 -27.54 -6.30 -12.92
N GLU A 61 -27.71 -6.61 -11.63
CA GLU A 61 -27.05 -5.94 -10.50
C GLU A 61 -27.23 -4.39 -10.47
N GLY A 62 -28.23 -3.87 -11.21
CA GLY A 62 -28.58 -2.45 -11.31
C GLY A 62 -27.91 -1.67 -12.45
N TYR A 63 -27.12 -2.32 -13.31
CA TYR A 63 -26.42 -1.66 -14.42
C TYR A 63 -27.34 -1.52 -15.65
N PRO A 64 -27.54 -0.30 -16.21
CA PRO A 64 -28.36 -0.11 -17.41
C PRO A 64 -27.68 -0.65 -18.67
N GLY A 65 -28.51 -1.02 -19.64
CA GLY A 65 -28.12 -1.58 -20.93
C GLY A 65 -27.71 -3.06 -20.85
N ASP A 66 -27.98 -3.80 -21.92
CA ASP A 66 -27.35 -5.11 -22.09
C ASP A 66 -25.86 -4.88 -22.35
N LEU A 67 -25.01 -5.65 -21.67
CA LEU A 67 -23.56 -5.62 -21.84
C LEU A 67 -23.09 -6.93 -22.46
N PHE A 68 -22.58 -6.85 -23.69
CA PHE A 68 -21.93 -7.96 -24.38
C PHE A 68 -20.47 -7.98 -24.01
N ILE A 69 -19.97 -9.10 -23.50
CA ILE A 69 -18.61 -9.22 -22.98
C ILE A 69 -17.90 -10.38 -23.68
N LYS A 70 -16.66 -10.15 -24.09
CA LYS A 70 -15.75 -11.15 -24.63
C LYS A 70 -14.43 -11.08 -23.87
N ILE A 71 -13.96 -12.21 -23.37
CA ILE A 71 -12.65 -12.35 -22.73
C ILE A 71 -11.86 -13.40 -23.49
N ILE A 72 -10.61 -13.07 -23.84
CA ILE A 72 -9.68 -13.98 -24.49
C ILE A 72 -8.51 -14.20 -23.55
N PHE A 73 -8.33 -15.44 -23.11
CA PHE A 73 -7.15 -15.90 -22.41
C PHE A 73 -6.22 -16.57 -23.40
N GLN A 74 -4.94 -16.20 -23.43
CA GLN A 74 -3.96 -16.80 -24.34
C GLN A 74 -2.65 -17.07 -23.61
N LEU A 75 -2.07 -18.25 -23.85
CA LEU A 75 -0.68 -18.54 -23.49
C LEU A 75 0.19 -18.45 -24.75
N SER A 76 1.26 -17.66 -24.71
CA SER A 76 2.22 -17.55 -25.82
C SER A 76 3.44 -18.44 -25.60
N GLU A 77 4.14 -18.78 -26.69
CA GLU A 77 5.41 -19.52 -26.66
C GLU A 77 6.54 -18.74 -25.95
N ARG A 78 6.32 -17.46 -25.64
CA ARG A 78 7.28 -16.58 -24.94
C ARG A 78 7.02 -16.50 -23.42
N ASN A 79 6.31 -17.47 -22.85
CA ASN A 79 5.89 -17.47 -21.44
C ASN A 79 5.06 -16.23 -21.05
N GLU A 80 4.22 -15.76 -21.98
CA GLU A 80 3.29 -14.66 -21.73
C GLU A 80 1.88 -15.22 -21.55
N PHE A 81 1.23 -14.89 -20.44
CA PHE A 81 -0.20 -15.11 -20.24
C PHE A 81 -0.93 -13.80 -20.50
N LYS A 82 -1.71 -13.76 -21.58
CA LYS A 82 -2.43 -12.58 -22.06
C LYS A 82 -3.91 -12.71 -21.78
N ILE A 83 -4.51 -11.61 -21.35
CA ILE A 83 -5.94 -11.47 -21.10
C ILE A 83 -6.43 -10.24 -21.84
N ASN A 84 -7.31 -10.42 -22.81
CA ASN A 84 -7.95 -9.32 -23.52
C ASN A 84 -9.44 -9.35 -23.22
N MET A 85 -9.97 -8.24 -22.71
CA MET A 85 -11.39 -8.06 -22.41
C MET A 85 -11.95 -6.99 -23.32
N GLU A 86 -13.06 -7.30 -23.97
CA GLU A 86 -13.83 -6.37 -24.80
C GLU A 86 -15.26 -6.35 -24.32
N ALA A 87 -15.88 -5.17 -24.33
CA ALA A 87 -17.31 -5.07 -24.07
C ALA A 87 -17.98 -3.95 -24.86
N MET A 88 -19.27 -4.16 -25.15
CA MET A 88 -20.16 -3.24 -25.85
C MET A 88 -21.50 -3.21 -25.15
N CYS A 89 -22.21 -2.06 -25.21
CA CYS A 89 -23.50 -1.89 -24.54
C CYS A 89 -24.61 -1.43 -25.50
N THR A 90 -25.86 -1.75 -25.15
CA THR A 90 -27.06 -1.25 -25.87
C THR A 90 -27.56 0.10 -25.37
N GLU A 91 -27.22 0.46 -24.13
CA GLU A 91 -27.50 1.76 -23.53
C GLU A 91 -26.26 2.29 -22.81
N PRO A 92 -26.15 3.61 -22.57
CA PRO A 92 -25.07 4.15 -21.75
C PRO A 92 -24.99 3.43 -20.39
N THR A 93 -23.79 3.04 -19.98
CA THR A 93 -23.53 2.35 -18.71
C THR A 93 -22.18 2.73 -18.12
N ILE A 94 -21.81 2.16 -16.97
CA ILE A 94 -20.46 2.27 -16.40
C ILE A 94 -19.74 0.93 -16.48
N ILE A 95 -18.44 0.96 -16.78
CA ILE A 95 -17.64 -0.25 -16.95
C ILE A 95 -16.22 -0.07 -16.39
N ASN A 96 -15.76 -1.12 -15.71
CA ASN A 96 -14.40 -1.29 -15.24
C ASN A 96 -14.23 -2.80 -15.03
N LEU A 97 -13.74 -3.51 -16.05
CA LEU A 97 -13.48 -4.95 -15.97
C LEU A 97 -12.05 -5.16 -15.49
N SER A 98 -11.79 -6.29 -14.83
CA SER A 98 -10.46 -6.62 -14.36
C SER A 98 -10.32 -8.11 -14.08
N ASN A 99 -9.09 -8.59 -13.90
CA ASN A 99 -8.81 -9.96 -13.47
C ASN A 99 -8.13 -9.93 -12.08
N LEU A 100 -8.75 -10.57 -11.10
CA LEU A 100 -8.20 -10.69 -9.75
C LEU A 100 -7.51 -12.04 -9.57
N THR A 101 -6.22 -12.09 -9.90
CA THR A 101 -5.36 -13.26 -9.66
C THR A 101 -4.36 -12.97 -8.54
N TYR A 102 -4.31 -13.86 -7.56
CA TYR A 102 -3.29 -13.83 -6.50
C TYR A 102 -2.11 -14.73 -6.87
N PHE A 103 -0.91 -14.16 -6.84
CA PHE A 103 0.35 -14.84 -7.12
C PHE A 103 1.13 -15.09 -5.84
N ASN A 104 1.78 -16.25 -5.79
CA ASN A 104 2.88 -16.51 -4.85
C ASN A 104 4.01 -17.15 -5.67
N LEU A 105 5.07 -16.40 -5.96
CA LEU A 105 6.16 -16.84 -6.83
C LEU A 105 7.08 -17.84 -6.13
N ALA A 106 6.92 -18.10 -4.84
CA ALA A 106 7.50 -19.27 -4.18
C ALA A 106 6.67 -20.54 -4.47
N GLY A 107 5.38 -20.37 -4.73
CA GLY A 107 4.37 -21.40 -4.99
C GLY A 107 3.23 -21.32 -3.97
N HIS A 108 1.98 -21.54 -4.40
CA HIS A 108 0.79 -21.37 -3.55
C HIS A 108 0.81 -22.21 -2.25
N HIS A 109 1.53 -23.33 -2.24
CA HIS A 109 1.66 -24.19 -1.06
C HIS A 109 2.64 -23.66 0.00
N ARG A 110 3.49 -22.68 -0.35
CA ARG A 110 4.51 -22.14 0.55
C ARG A 110 3.94 -21.21 1.61
N GLY A 111 2.76 -20.63 1.37
CA GLY A 111 2.05 -19.82 2.34
C GLY A 111 2.61 -18.41 2.50
N ALA A 112 2.19 -17.75 3.58
CA ALA A 112 2.39 -16.33 3.80
C ALA A 112 3.84 -15.92 4.01
N ASP A 113 4.64 -16.77 4.65
CA ASP A 113 6.03 -16.47 5.02
C ASP A 113 6.89 -16.08 3.80
N GLU A 114 6.67 -16.72 2.65
CA GLU A 114 7.42 -16.39 1.44
C GLU A 114 6.94 -15.10 0.77
N ILE A 115 5.72 -14.61 1.03
CA ILE A 115 5.25 -13.33 0.49
C ILE A 115 6.10 -12.16 1.00
N TYR A 116 6.51 -12.20 2.27
CA TYR A 116 7.45 -11.23 2.85
C TYR A 116 8.80 -11.17 2.11
N ARG A 117 9.17 -12.23 1.38
CA ARG A 117 10.44 -12.35 0.65
C ARG A 117 10.34 -11.90 -0.81
N HIS A 118 9.16 -11.45 -1.25
CA HIS A 118 9.00 -10.89 -2.59
C HIS A 118 9.52 -9.45 -2.62
N VAL A 119 10.17 -9.11 -3.74
CA VAL A 119 10.59 -7.76 -4.08
C VAL A 119 9.63 -7.22 -5.12
N VAL A 120 9.06 -6.06 -4.87
CA VAL A 120 8.06 -5.42 -5.74
C VAL A 120 8.60 -4.09 -6.24
N SER A 121 8.36 -3.80 -7.52
CA SER A 121 8.57 -2.50 -8.14
C SER A 121 7.41 -2.20 -9.08
N LEU A 122 6.82 -1.01 -8.98
CA LEU A 122 5.65 -0.58 -9.72
C LEU A 122 5.95 0.75 -10.42
N ASN A 123 5.50 0.87 -11.66
CA ASN A 123 5.62 2.08 -12.45
C ASN A 123 4.47 3.05 -12.12
N CYS A 124 4.43 3.52 -10.86
CA CYS A 124 3.38 4.37 -10.35
C CYS A 124 3.99 5.52 -9.55
N ASN A 125 3.73 6.78 -9.92
CA ASN A 125 4.17 7.95 -9.15
C ASN A 125 3.08 8.54 -8.26
N CYS A 126 1.85 8.03 -8.36
CA CYS A 126 0.70 8.50 -7.61
C CYS A 126 -0.15 7.33 -7.08
N TYR A 127 -1.03 7.62 -6.12
CA TYR A 127 -2.03 6.69 -5.57
C TYR A 127 -3.32 7.44 -5.24
N THR A 128 -4.42 6.70 -5.05
CA THR A 128 -5.73 7.28 -4.67
C THR A 128 -6.00 7.03 -3.18
N PRO A 129 -5.79 8.01 -2.29
CA PRO A 129 -5.93 7.81 -0.84
C PRO A 129 -7.29 7.25 -0.45
N GLN A 130 -7.33 6.50 0.65
CA GLN A 130 -8.55 5.92 1.19
C GLN A 130 -8.75 6.35 2.64
N VAL A 131 -10.01 6.65 3.01
CA VAL A 131 -10.44 6.83 4.39
C VAL A 131 -11.45 5.73 4.72
N SER A 132 -11.18 4.97 5.78
CA SER A 132 -11.98 3.79 6.16
C SER A 132 -12.15 2.76 5.02
N GLY A 133 -11.19 2.68 4.11
CA GLY A 133 -11.21 1.77 2.95
C GLY A 133 -11.99 2.28 1.73
N PHE A 134 -12.39 3.55 1.71
CA PHE A 134 -13.07 4.18 0.57
C PHE A 134 -12.21 5.28 -0.04
N PRO A 135 -12.15 5.40 -1.38
CA PRO A 135 -11.40 6.47 -2.04
C PRO A 135 -11.88 7.85 -1.59
N THR A 136 -10.95 8.78 -1.38
CA THR A 136 -11.29 10.19 -1.07
C THR A 136 -11.69 10.97 -2.32
N GLY A 137 -11.27 10.51 -3.50
CA GLY A 137 -11.35 11.25 -4.76
C GLY A 137 -10.09 12.07 -5.09
N ASP A 138 -9.11 12.09 -4.18
CA ASP A 138 -7.83 12.73 -4.40
C ASP A 138 -6.84 11.79 -5.10
N ILE A 139 -5.81 12.40 -5.68
CA ILE A 139 -4.63 11.70 -6.23
C ILE A 139 -3.42 12.32 -5.54
N GLN A 140 -2.61 11.50 -4.88
CA GLN A 140 -1.41 11.93 -4.17
C GLN A 140 -0.16 11.28 -4.72
N ASN A 141 0.95 12.02 -4.69
CA ASN A 141 2.26 11.49 -5.09
C ASN A 141 2.72 10.41 -4.10
N VAL A 142 3.37 9.35 -4.60
CA VAL A 142 3.88 8.26 -3.76
C VAL A 142 5.19 8.60 -3.04
N VAL A 143 5.95 9.58 -3.51
CA VAL A 143 7.25 9.96 -2.94
C VAL A 143 7.09 10.30 -1.46
N TYR A 144 7.99 9.75 -0.63
CA TYR A 144 7.94 9.81 0.84
C TYR A 144 6.73 9.13 1.49
N SER A 145 6.02 8.27 0.77
CA SER A 145 4.92 7.46 1.29
C SER A 145 5.28 5.97 1.31
N PRO A 146 4.61 5.15 2.12
CA PRO A 146 4.78 3.70 2.11
C PRO A 146 4.25 3.02 0.83
N TYR A 147 3.76 3.80 -0.13
CA TYR A 147 3.29 3.36 -1.44
C TYR A 147 4.30 3.63 -2.56
N ASP A 148 5.51 4.12 -2.24
CA ASP A 148 6.58 4.32 -3.23
C ASP A 148 7.25 2.99 -3.60
N PHE A 149 6.73 2.40 -4.67
CA PHE A 149 7.28 1.18 -5.28
C PHE A 149 8.10 1.48 -6.54
N GLN A 150 8.42 2.74 -6.83
CA GLN A 150 9.20 3.09 -8.02
C GLN A 150 10.60 2.45 -7.97
N ILE A 151 11.13 2.30 -6.76
CA ILE A 151 12.35 1.57 -6.47
C ILE A 151 12.00 0.17 -5.96
N PRO A 152 12.68 -0.90 -6.43
CA PRO A 152 12.44 -2.26 -5.95
C PRO A 152 12.62 -2.39 -4.43
N ILE A 153 11.57 -2.83 -3.74
CA ILE A 153 11.56 -2.95 -2.29
C ILE A 153 11.10 -4.34 -1.83
N LEU A 154 11.72 -4.85 -0.77
CA LEU A 154 11.34 -6.10 -0.13
C LEU A 154 10.05 -5.89 0.66
N LEU A 155 9.00 -6.65 0.34
CA LEU A 155 7.71 -6.50 1.01
C LEU A 155 7.77 -6.70 2.51
N GLY A 156 8.63 -7.59 3.00
CA GLY A 156 8.80 -7.82 4.42
C GLY A 156 9.33 -6.64 5.23
N LYS A 157 9.86 -5.59 4.57
CA LYS A 157 10.20 -4.32 5.23
C LYS A 157 8.98 -3.42 5.45
N LEU A 158 7.90 -3.64 4.69
CA LEU A 158 6.73 -2.77 4.62
C LEU A 158 5.47 -3.41 5.23
N ILE A 159 5.30 -4.71 5.08
CA ILE A 159 4.19 -5.45 5.70
C ILE A 159 4.32 -5.31 7.23
N GLY A 160 3.22 -4.92 7.90
CA GLY A 160 3.20 -4.62 9.34
C GLY A 160 3.58 -3.19 9.74
N ILE A 161 3.89 -2.30 8.78
CA ILE A 161 4.06 -0.85 9.05
C ILE A 161 3.07 0.01 8.27
N VAL A 162 2.43 -0.58 7.26
CA VAL A 162 1.33 0.03 6.51
C VAL A 162 -0.02 -0.25 7.18
N PRO A 163 -1.05 0.60 6.96
CA PRO A 163 -2.37 0.39 7.54
C PRO A 163 -2.91 -1.02 7.26
N LYS A 164 -3.57 -1.63 8.25
CA LYS A 164 -4.12 -3.00 8.17
C LYS A 164 -3.06 -4.07 7.88
N ASP A 165 -1.81 -3.77 8.22
CA ASP A 165 -0.65 -4.65 8.14
C ASP A 165 -0.36 -5.22 6.74
N GLY A 166 -0.86 -4.60 5.68
CA GLY A 166 -0.57 -4.97 4.31
C GLY A 166 -1.21 -4.02 3.30
N TYR A 167 -1.18 -4.37 2.02
CA TYR A 167 -1.68 -3.53 0.95
C TYR A 167 -3.06 -3.96 0.46
N ASN A 168 -3.89 -2.96 0.15
CA ASN A 168 -5.06 -3.06 -0.70
C ASN A 168 -5.34 -1.65 -1.26
N GLN A 169 -4.40 -1.18 -2.08
CA GLN A 169 -4.30 0.21 -2.47
C GLN A 169 -4.27 0.32 -3.99
N ASN A 170 -5.08 1.23 -4.54
CA ASN A 170 -4.99 1.60 -5.94
C ASN A 170 -3.85 2.61 -6.14
N LEU A 171 -2.94 2.25 -7.04
CA LEU A 171 -1.79 3.03 -7.50
C LEU A 171 -2.03 3.46 -8.94
N CYS A 172 -1.64 4.69 -9.27
CA CYS A 172 -1.81 5.31 -10.58
C CYS A 172 -0.62 4.97 -11.46
N VAL A 173 -0.85 4.22 -12.54
CA VAL A 173 0.19 3.76 -13.46
C VAL A 173 0.66 4.90 -14.34
N ASN A 174 1.97 5.12 -14.39
CA ASN A 174 2.60 6.11 -15.28
C ASN A 174 2.54 5.60 -16.71
N ARG A 175 1.80 6.30 -17.58
CA ARG A 175 1.65 5.94 -18.98
C ARG A 175 1.61 7.16 -19.89
N GLY A 176 2.08 6.98 -21.13
CA GLY A 176 1.87 7.95 -22.19
C GLY A 176 0.44 7.92 -22.72
N ALA A 177 -0.01 9.03 -23.33
CA ALA A 177 -1.35 9.16 -23.89
C ALA A 177 -1.64 8.15 -25.00
N ASP A 178 -0.65 7.86 -25.86
CA ASP A 178 -0.78 7.01 -27.05
C ASP A 178 -0.18 5.60 -26.88
N GLN A 179 0.00 5.13 -25.64
CA GLN A 179 0.54 3.80 -25.38
C GLN A 179 -0.56 2.75 -25.27
N ASP A 180 -0.56 1.78 -26.20
CA ASP A 180 -1.44 0.62 -26.20
C ASP A 180 -1.31 -0.19 -24.91
N GLU A 181 -0.10 -0.66 -24.58
CA GLU A 181 0.23 -1.28 -23.30
C GLU A 181 1.45 -0.62 -22.68
N CYS A 182 1.43 -0.41 -21.37
CA CYS A 182 2.57 0.12 -20.62
C CYS A 182 3.02 -0.89 -19.56
N PHE A 183 4.28 -0.80 -19.16
CA PHE A 183 4.80 -1.55 -18.02
C PHE A 183 4.12 -1.07 -16.74
N VAL A 184 3.44 -1.98 -16.04
CA VAL A 184 2.75 -1.67 -14.78
C VAL A 184 3.67 -1.95 -13.60
N GLY A 185 4.40 -3.06 -13.64
CA GLY A 185 5.25 -3.46 -12.53
C GLY A 185 5.87 -4.84 -12.65
N ARG A 186 6.66 -5.17 -11.64
CA ARG A 186 7.47 -6.37 -11.55
C ARG A 186 7.46 -6.89 -10.11
N VAL A 187 7.28 -8.20 -9.98
CA VAL A 187 7.40 -8.94 -8.73
C VAL A 187 8.47 -10.00 -8.89
N PHE A 188 9.44 -10.01 -7.99
CA PHE A 188 10.52 -10.97 -7.98
C PHE A 188 10.53 -11.73 -6.66
N HIS A 189 10.68 -13.06 -6.71
CA HIS A 189 10.95 -13.85 -5.52
C HIS A 189 12.36 -14.42 -5.61
N PRO A 190 13.35 -13.80 -4.94
CA PRO A 190 14.73 -14.19 -5.07
C PRO A 190 14.98 -15.67 -4.77
N PRO A 191 14.51 -16.26 -3.65
CA PRO A 191 14.82 -17.65 -3.32
C PRO A 191 14.43 -18.67 -4.40
N SER A 192 13.37 -18.41 -5.17
CA SER A 192 12.97 -19.29 -6.30
C SER A 192 13.54 -18.84 -7.65
N GLY A 193 14.09 -17.62 -7.74
CA GLY A 193 14.52 -16.99 -8.98
C GLY A 193 13.37 -16.60 -9.92
N ARG A 194 12.11 -16.82 -9.53
CA ARG A 194 10.94 -16.54 -10.37
C ARG A 194 10.63 -15.04 -10.39
N LEU A 195 10.31 -14.55 -11.58
CA LEU A 195 9.97 -13.17 -11.86
C LEU A 195 8.63 -13.13 -12.59
N LEU A 196 7.80 -12.18 -12.19
CA LEU A 196 6.57 -11.81 -12.89
C LEU A 196 6.68 -10.34 -13.29
N GLU A 197 6.37 -10.04 -14.55
CA GLU A 197 6.14 -8.69 -15.02
C GLU A 197 4.71 -8.56 -15.51
N ILE A 198 4.11 -7.39 -15.32
CA ILE A 198 2.76 -7.09 -15.77
C ILE A 198 2.78 -5.86 -16.67
N TYR A 199 2.08 -5.96 -17.80
CA TYR A 199 1.81 -4.88 -18.73
C TYR A 199 0.31 -4.75 -18.91
N SER A 200 -0.19 -3.53 -19.09
CA SER A 200 -1.62 -3.29 -19.31
C SER A 200 -1.88 -1.94 -19.96
N ASN A 201 -3.07 -1.83 -20.56
CA ASN A 201 -3.63 -0.58 -21.08
C ASN A 201 -4.47 0.20 -20.04
N GLN A 202 -4.48 -0.19 -18.77
CA GLN A 202 -5.25 0.49 -17.72
C GLN A 202 -4.44 1.60 -17.03
N CYS A 203 -5.14 2.59 -16.48
CA CYS A 203 -4.55 3.72 -15.76
C CYS A 203 -4.19 3.40 -14.30
N GLY A 204 -4.76 2.35 -13.71
CA GLY A 204 -4.56 1.99 -12.31
C GLY A 204 -4.18 0.52 -12.12
N VAL A 205 -3.57 0.25 -10.98
CA VAL A 205 -3.34 -1.09 -10.45
C VAL A 205 -3.69 -1.13 -8.97
N ASN A 206 -4.62 -2.00 -8.60
CA ASN A 206 -4.85 -2.30 -7.18
C ASN A 206 -3.82 -3.34 -6.73
N PHE A 207 -2.91 -2.90 -5.87
CA PHE A 207 -1.91 -3.73 -5.24
C PHE A 207 -2.46 -4.28 -3.93
N SER A 208 -2.61 -5.60 -3.86
CA SER A 208 -3.12 -6.31 -2.68
C SER A 208 -2.16 -7.38 -2.19
N THR A 209 -2.01 -7.48 -0.86
CA THR A 209 -1.31 -8.58 -0.19
C THR A 209 -2.27 -9.54 0.49
N ALA A 210 -3.47 -9.75 -0.07
CA ALA A 210 -4.45 -10.74 0.38
C ALA A 210 -4.78 -10.64 1.87
N ASN A 211 -4.97 -9.42 2.38
CA ASN A 211 -5.24 -9.18 3.80
C ASN A 211 -6.57 -9.82 4.24
N GLU A 212 -7.48 -10.00 3.29
CA GLU A 212 -8.82 -10.56 3.45
C GLU A 212 -8.89 -12.09 3.53
N PHE A 213 -7.78 -12.81 3.35
CA PHE A 213 -7.76 -14.28 3.40
C PHE A 213 -7.91 -14.85 4.83
N GLY A 214 -8.21 -14.02 5.82
CA GLY A 214 -8.57 -14.42 7.18
C GLY A 214 -7.42 -14.22 8.17
N TYR A 215 -7.20 -15.20 9.05
CA TYR A 215 -6.16 -15.13 10.08
C TYR A 215 -4.75 -15.18 9.46
N GLY A 216 -3.78 -14.55 10.10
CA GLY A 216 -2.36 -14.73 9.82
C GLY A 216 -1.48 -14.19 10.93
N ARG A 217 -0.16 -14.32 10.74
CA ARG A 217 0.86 -13.83 11.65
C ARG A 217 1.72 -12.81 10.93
N LEU A 218 2.01 -11.69 11.61
CA LEU A 218 3.04 -10.77 11.16
C LEU A 218 4.42 -11.32 11.50
N LEU A 219 5.31 -11.34 10.51
CA LEU A 219 6.68 -11.78 10.67
C LEU A 219 7.60 -10.59 10.89
N SER A 220 8.54 -10.74 11.84
CA SER A 220 9.63 -9.78 12.00
C SER A 220 10.67 -9.95 10.88
N ILE A 221 11.54 -8.95 10.68
CA ILE A 221 12.62 -9.08 9.70
C ILE A 221 13.57 -10.24 10.03
N GLN A 222 13.75 -10.54 11.32
CA GLN A 222 14.52 -11.70 11.79
C GLN A 222 13.83 -13.03 11.44
N ASP A 223 12.49 -13.10 11.52
CA ASP A 223 11.73 -14.28 11.07
C ASP A 223 11.86 -14.49 9.55
N ILE A 224 11.92 -13.39 8.79
CA ILE A 224 11.98 -13.38 7.32
C ILE A 224 13.38 -13.70 6.80
N MET A 225 14.42 -13.27 7.52
CA MET A 225 15.84 -13.51 7.23
C MET A 225 16.56 -14.09 8.46
N PRO A 226 16.43 -15.41 8.73
CA PRO A 226 17.17 -16.04 9.81
C PRO A 226 18.68 -15.94 9.55
N GLN A 227 19.47 -15.83 10.63
CA GLN A 227 20.86 -15.35 10.81
C GLN A 227 21.99 -15.85 9.87
N ASN A 228 21.69 -16.58 8.80
CA ASN A 228 22.63 -16.96 7.74
C ASN A 228 22.70 -15.95 6.57
N TYR A 229 21.88 -14.89 6.59
CA TYR A 229 22.23 -13.64 5.91
C TYR A 229 23.22 -12.92 6.83
N GLY A 230 24.51 -13.05 6.52
CA GLY A 230 25.63 -12.69 7.38
C GLY A 230 25.38 -11.45 8.23
N HIS A 231 25.65 -11.60 9.53
CA HIS A 231 26.08 -10.50 10.40
C HIS A 231 27.23 -9.76 9.70
N ASP A 232 26.88 -8.74 8.92
CA ASP A 232 27.80 -7.64 8.66
C ASP A 232 27.47 -6.59 9.74
N ASP A 233 27.87 -6.87 10.98
CA ASP A 233 27.87 -5.88 12.07
C ASP A 233 28.66 -4.60 11.67
N GLU A 234 29.55 -4.71 10.67
CA GLU A 234 30.23 -3.59 10.03
C GLU A 234 29.32 -2.62 9.27
N PHE A 235 28.14 -3.03 8.79
CA PHE A 235 27.25 -2.15 8.02
C PHE A 235 26.24 -1.42 8.91
N MET A 236 25.75 -2.08 9.96
CA MET A 236 24.90 -1.44 10.97
C MET A 236 25.69 -0.42 11.81
N ASN A 237 26.96 -0.69 12.14
CA ASN A 237 27.83 0.24 12.88
C ASN A 237 28.33 1.45 12.06
N LYS A 238 27.91 1.61 10.80
CA LYS A 238 28.33 2.72 9.91
C LYS A 238 27.21 3.68 9.54
N ASP A 239 25.98 3.49 10.02
CA ASP A 239 24.89 4.44 9.79
C ASP A 239 25.02 5.62 10.78
N PRO A 240 25.31 6.86 10.31
CA PRO A 240 25.48 8.01 11.20
C PRO A 240 24.26 8.29 12.07
N LEU A 241 23.05 8.02 11.55
CA LEU A 241 21.80 8.19 12.28
C LEU A 241 21.64 7.14 13.38
N LEU A 242 22.08 5.90 13.14
CA LEU A 242 22.04 4.83 14.14
C LEU A 242 23.09 5.03 15.22
N ASN A 243 24.31 5.44 14.83
CA ASN A 243 25.37 5.79 15.76
C ASN A 243 24.99 7.01 16.61
N LEU A 244 24.32 8.01 16.02
CA LEU A 244 23.78 9.15 16.76
C LEU A 244 22.64 8.71 17.68
N MET A 245 21.72 7.85 17.23
CA MET A 245 20.67 7.28 18.09
C MET A 245 21.24 6.46 19.26
N GLU A 246 22.31 5.69 19.05
CA GLU A 246 22.98 4.92 20.09
C GLU A 246 23.72 5.84 21.07
N LYS A 247 24.47 6.84 20.60
CA LYS A 247 25.07 7.89 21.45
C LYS A 247 24.03 8.67 22.23
N MET A 248 22.90 9.01 21.61
CA MET A 248 21.77 9.70 22.26
C MET A 248 21.06 8.80 23.27
N HIS A 249 20.93 7.51 22.97
CA HIS A 249 20.40 6.52 23.90
C HIS A 249 21.31 6.31 25.10
N GLU A 250 22.63 6.23 24.89
CA GLU A 250 23.64 6.17 25.94
C GLU A 250 23.61 7.44 26.82
N LYS A 251 23.51 8.64 26.23
CA LYS A 251 23.33 9.90 26.99
C LYS A 251 22.01 9.96 27.78
N LEU A 252 20.97 9.26 27.32
CA LEU A 252 19.68 9.14 28.03
C LEU A 252 19.67 8.05 29.10
N ILE A 253 20.68 7.19 29.14
CA ILE A 253 20.77 6.07 30.07
C ILE A 253 21.75 6.40 31.19
N ASP A 254 21.19 6.49 32.39
CA ASP A 254 21.88 5.92 33.55
C ASP A 254 20.93 5.22 34.53
N ASN A 255 19.68 4.88 34.12
CA ASN A 255 18.67 4.29 35.04
C ASN A 255 17.45 3.60 34.36
N LEU A 256 17.57 3.00 33.16
CA LEU A 256 16.42 2.33 32.51
C LEU A 256 16.23 0.87 33.01
N LYS A 257 14.97 0.45 33.19
CA LYS A 257 14.60 -0.94 33.49
C LYS A 257 14.52 -1.79 32.20
N GLU A 258 14.62 -3.11 32.31
CA GLU A 258 14.70 -4.07 31.18
C GLU A 258 13.51 -3.98 30.20
N ASP A 259 12.32 -3.64 30.69
CA ASP A 259 11.12 -3.41 29.88
C ASP A 259 11.17 -2.10 29.05
N GLU A 260 12.00 -1.14 29.47
CA GLU A 260 12.22 0.13 28.77
C GLU A 260 13.24 0.01 27.64
N LYS A 261 14.18 -0.94 27.78
CA LYS A 261 15.10 -1.34 26.71
C LYS A 261 14.37 -1.96 25.52
N THR A 262 13.32 -2.73 25.78
CA THR A 262 12.47 -3.32 24.72
C THR A 262 11.67 -2.24 23.98
N GLY A 263 11.13 -1.24 24.70
CA GLY A 263 10.45 -0.10 24.08
C GLY A 263 11.38 0.81 23.26
N PHE A 264 12.66 0.90 23.65
CA PHE A 264 13.69 1.57 22.85
C PHE A 264 13.95 0.83 21.53
N GLU A 265 14.09 -0.49 21.56
CA GLU A 265 14.28 -1.28 20.33
C GLU A 265 13.09 -1.20 19.37
N GLU A 266 11.87 -1.09 19.92
CA GLU A 266 10.65 -0.83 19.11
C GLU A 266 10.66 0.56 18.47
N ILE A 267 11.08 1.60 19.20
CA ILE A 267 11.21 2.97 18.67
C ILE A 267 12.37 3.08 17.68
N ARG A 268 13.49 2.43 17.96
CA ARG A 268 14.64 2.32 17.06
C ARG A 268 14.22 1.67 15.75
N SER A 269 13.47 0.58 15.81
CA SER A 269 12.87 -0.05 14.65
C SER A 269 11.94 0.91 13.90
N LEU A 270 11.11 1.67 14.63
CA LEU A 270 10.17 2.63 14.05
C LEU A 270 10.86 3.81 13.37
N ILE A 271 11.85 4.43 14.00
CA ILE A 271 12.62 5.55 13.44
C ILE A 271 13.41 5.10 12.22
N MET A 272 14.03 3.91 12.26
CA MET A 272 14.67 3.31 11.09
C MET A 272 13.70 3.02 9.93
N LYS A 273 12.40 2.84 10.21
CA LYS A 273 11.34 2.70 9.20
C LYS A 273 10.87 4.03 8.61
N PHE A 274 11.02 5.14 9.33
CA PHE A 274 10.65 6.50 8.88
C PHE A 274 11.82 7.31 8.31
N LYS A 275 13.04 6.76 8.29
CA LYS A 275 14.20 7.38 7.65
C LYS A 275 13.90 7.59 6.16
N PRO A 276 13.88 8.84 5.65
CA PRO A 276 13.80 9.08 4.21
C PRO A 276 15.03 8.48 3.54
N THR A 277 14.85 7.59 2.56
CA THR A 277 15.94 7.20 1.67
C THR A 277 16.18 8.31 0.66
N GLY A 278 17.06 9.26 1.03
CA GLY A 278 17.53 10.31 0.13
C GLY A 278 18.52 11.24 0.83
N ALA A 279 19.74 11.34 0.31
CA ALA A 279 20.63 12.46 0.59
C ALA A 279 20.05 13.77 0.02
N LEU A 280 20.22 14.87 0.75
CA LEU A 280 20.01 16.21 0.18
C LEU A 280 20.99 16.42 -0.99
N PRO A 281 20.60 17.14 -2.05
CA PRO A 281 21.55 17.50 -3.10
C PRO A 281 22.69 18.31 -2.50
N ALA A 282 23.93 17.90 -2.78
CA ALA A 282 25.13 18.62 -2.37
C ALA A 282 25.08 20.06 -2.87
N VAL A 283 25.35 21.01 -1.98
CA VAL A 283 25.59 22.41 -2.33
C VAL A 283 26.85 22.43 -3.22
N PRO A 284 26.81 22.97 -4.44
CA PRO A 284 28.01 23.05 -5.25
C PRO A 284 28.98 24.06 -4.66
N ASP A 285 30.20 23.59 -4.41
CA ASP A 285 31.38 24.40 -4.08
C ASP A 285 31.63 25.40 -5.22
N ASN A 286 31.44 26.68 -4.94
CA ASN A 286 31.83 27.76 -5.86
C ASN A 286 33.27 28.17 -5.54
N THR A 287 34.22 27.62 -6.30
CA THR A 287 35.53 28.25 -6.50
C THR A 287 35.76 28.55 -7.98
N ASP A 288 36.01 29.84 -8.22
CA ASP A 288 36.69 30.52 -9.34
C ASP A 288 36.05 30.68 -10.74
N ALA A 289 35.59 31.94 -10.93
CA ALA A 289 35.95 32.91 -11.99
C ALA A 289 35.63 32.66 -13.48
N SER A 290 34.73 33.48 -14.05
CA SER A 290 35.04 34.62 -14.95
C SER A 290 33.85 35.00 -15.87
N GLU A 291 33.84 36.28 -16.25
CA GLU A 291 32.79 37.06 -16.90
C GLU A 291 32.44 36.65 -18.35
N SER A 292 31.16 36.72 -18.74
CA SER A 292 30.67 37.56 -19.86
C SER A 292 29.15 37.43 -20.04
N GLU A 293 28.54 38.55 -20.45
CA GLU A 293 27.12 38.87 -20.50
C GLU A 293 26.35 38.23 -21.68
N ALA A 294 25.05 37.91 -21.48
CA ALA A 294 23.90 38.58 -22.12
C ALA A 294 22.67 37.67 -22.38
N ALA A 295 21.57 38.05 -21.70
CA ALA A 295 20.16 38.06 -22.09
C ALA A 295 19.37 36.75 -22.37
N GLY A 296 18.38 36.49 -21.50
CA GLY A 296 17.18 35.72 -21.84
C GLY A 296 16.43 35.06 -20.67
N SER A 297 15.90 35.81 -19.72
CA SER A 297 15.01 35.27 -18.66
C SER A 297 13.65 34.82 -19.24
N PRO A 298 13.05 33.75 -18.68
CA PRO A 298 11.85 33.97 -17.88
C PRO A 298 11.95 33.34 -16.48
N GLN A 299 11.73 34.23 -15.50
CA GLN A 299 11.32 34.06 -14.11
C GLN A 299 11.19 32.63 -13.55
N ALA A 300 12.11 32.30 -12.66
CA ALA A 300 11.95 31.26 -11.64
C ALA A 300 10.91 31.71 -10.60
N GLN A 301 9.88 30.90 -10.36
CA GLN A 301 9.11 30.96 -9.12
C GLN A 301 9.87 30.17 -8.04
N SER A 302 10.35 30.95 -7.08
CA SER A 302 10.95 30.57 -5.81
C SER A 302 9.98 29.80 -4.89
N GLY A 303 10.53 28.84 -4.14
CA GLY A 303 10.02 28.46 -2.82
C GLY A 303 8.84 27.50 -2.80
N ALA A 304 9.08 26.21 -3.04
CA ALA A 304 8.18 25.18 -2.53
C ALA A 304 8.39 25.10 -1.01
N GLU A 305 7.63 25.87 -0.23
CA GLU A 305 7.45 25.61 1.19
C GLU A 305 6.95 24.18 1.38
N TYR A 306 7.70 23.39 2.14
CA TYR A 306 7.31 22.07 2.59
C TYR A 306 6.01 22.20 3.42
N VAL A 307 4.89 21.77 2.84
CA VAL A 307 3.62 21.68 3.54
C VAL A 307 3.52 20.27 4.15
N PRO A 308 3.49 20.11 5.48
CA PRO A 308 3.38 18.80 6.11
C PRO A 308 2.08 18.10 5.66
N SER A 309 2.21 16.86 5.21
CA SER A 309 1.09 16.04 4.76
C SER A 309 0.02 15.92 5.84
N LYS A 310 -1.22 16.34 5.52
CA LYS A 310 -2.42 15.99 6.30
C LYS A 310 -2.81 14.55 5.99
N LEU A 311 -2.06 13.58 6.51
CA LEU A 311 -2.54 12.21 6.67
C LEU A 311 -3.43 12.17 7.93
N ASP A 312 -4.66 11.65 7.82
CA ASP A 312 -5.48 11.33 9.00
C ASP A 312 -5.09 9.94 9.52
N VAL A 313 -4.29 9.95 10.58
CA VAL A 313 -3.67 8.77 11.21
C VAL A 313 -4.04 8.68 12.69
N SER A 314 -5.28 9.07 13.00
CA SER A 314 -5.89 8.99 14.33
C SER A 314 -5.99 7.56 14.93
N GLU A 315 -5.48 6.53 14.25
CA GLU A 315 -5.57 5.11 14.65
C GLU A 315 -4.33 4.53 15.36
N PHE A 316 -3.18 5.23 15.43
CA PHE A 316 -1.98 4.69 16.10
C PHE A 316 -2.02 4.85 17.64
N GLN A 317 -1.76 3.78 18.39
CA GLN A 317 -1.61 3.80 19.86
C GLN A 317 -0.15 3.59 20.28
N TYR A 318 0.49 4.65 20.79
CA TYR A 318 1.82 4.58 21.42
C TYR A 318 1.71 4.52 22.95
N THR A 319 2.55 3.72 23.60
CA THR A 319 2.61 3.64 25.07
C THR A 319 3.12 4.95 25.68
N THR A 320 2.75 5.23 26.94
CA THR A 320 3.21 6.43 27.67
C THR A 320 4.74 6.51 27.74
N LYS A 321 5.41 5.37 27.82
CA LYS A 321 6.88 5.27 27.84
C LYS A 321 7.49 5.63 26.48
N GLN A 322 6.89 5.15 25.39
CA GLN A 322 7.34 5.48 24.04
C GLN A 322 7.19 6.98 23.73
N LYS A 323 6.10 7.60 24.17
CA LYS A 323 5.90 9.05 24.05
C LYS A 323 6.96 9.83 24.83
N LYS A 324 7.19 9.47 26.09
CA LYS A 324 8.20 10.11 26.95
C LYS A 324 9.62 9.98 26.36
N TYR A 325 9.92 8.86 25.72
CA TYR A 325 11.21 8.65 25.05
C TYR A 325 11.40 9.58 23.85
N LEU A 326 10.38 9.69 22.98
CA LEU A 326 10.41 10.64 21.87
C LEU A 326 10.45 12.10 22.35
N GLU A 327 9.77 12.43 23.46
CA GLU A 327 9.78 13.79 24.03
C GLU A 327 11.17 14.13 24.59
N ASN A 328 11.84 13.16 25.20
CA ASN A 328 13.22 13.30 25.64
C ASN A 328 14.18 13.48 24.45
N MET A 329 13.94 12.80 23.31
CA MET A 329 14.74 12.98 22.09
C MET A 329 14.68 14.42 21.55
N LEU A 330 13.52 15.07 21.64
CA LEU A 330 13.36 16.48 21.21
C LEU A 330 14.21 17.45 22.05
N ASN A 331 14.42 17.13 23.32
CA ASN A 331 15.08 18.00 24.29
C ASN A 331 16.59 17.75 24.43
N LEU A 332 17.17 16.83 23.67
CA LEU A 332 18.61 16.56 23.71
C LEU A 332 19.40 17.64 22.98
N ASN A 333 20.47 18.16 23.60
CA ASN A 333 21.43 19.03 22.91
C ASN A 333 22.37 18.14 22.08
N CYS A 334 22.49 18.47 20.79
CA CYS A 334 23.40 17.78 19.88
C CYS A 334 24.71 18.57 19.78
N GLU A 335 25.81 17.86 19.57
CA GLU A 335 27.13 18.44 19.38
C GLU A 335 27.24 18.98 17.94
N ASP A 336 28.06 20.02 17.71
CA ASP A 336 28.13 20.79 16.46
C ASP A 336 28.41 19.92 15.21
N ASP A 337 29.10 18.79 15.37
CA ASP A 337 29.47 17.89 14.27
C ASP A 337 28.32 16.97 13.79
N ASP A 338 27.19 16.87 14.53
CA ASP A 338 26.03 15.99 14.24
C ASP A 338 24.71 16.79 14.10
N GLU A 339 24.77 18.11 13.86
CA GLU A 339 23.62 19.03 13.97
C GLU A 339 22.50 18.74 12.96
N ASP A 340 22.83 18.47 11.69
CA ASP A 340 21.86 18.20 10.62
C ASP A 340 21.12 16.87 10.83
N GLU A 341 21.84 15.79 11.13
CA GLU A 341 21.28 14.47 11.43
C GLU A 341 20.44 14.48 12.72
N CYS A 342 20.87 15.27 13.71
CA CYS A 342 20.10 15.49 14.93
C CYS A 342 18.80 16.26 14.66
N MET A 343 18.83 17.31 13.84
CA MET A 343 17.60 18.01 13.43
C MET A 343 16.65 17.08 12.69
N ARG A 344 17.14 16.22 11.79
CA ARG A 344 16.31 15.21 11.10
C ARG A 344 15.68 14.21 12.06
N LEU A 345 16.45 13.72 13.03
CA LEU A 345 15.97 12.77 14.04
C LEU A 345 14.89 13.42 14.93
N LYS A 346 15.13 14.67 15.34
CA LYS A 346 14.16 15.48 16.09
C LYS A 346 12.91 15.76 15.28
N ASP A 347 13.01 16.02 13.99
CA ASP A 347 11.86 16.21 13.11
C ASP A 347 11.05 14.92 12.98
N ILE A 348 11.70 13.76 12.80
CA ILE A 348 11.02 12.46 12.79
C ILE A 348 10.32 12.20 14.13
N ALA A 349 10.98 12.45 15.26
CA ALA A 349 10.41 12.30 16.59
C ALA A 349 9.26 13.28 16.87
N ALA A 350 9.40 14.55 16.46
CA ALA A 350 8.41 15.61 16.59
C ALA A 350 7.18 15.31 15.74
N ASN A 351 7.39 14.79 14.52
CA ASN A 351 6.32 14.31 13.67
C ASN A 351 5.56 13.19 14.38
N ILE A 352 6.24 12.11 14.81
CA ILE A 352 5.60 11.00 15.52
C ILE A 352 4.80 11.48 16.76
N LEU A 353 5.30 12.47 17.52
CA LEU A 353 4.64 13.03 18.71
C LEU A 353 3.49 14.02 18.42
N ARG A 354 3.64 14.91 17.45
CA ARG A 354 2.61 15.86 17.01
C ARG A 354 1.37 15.11 16.50
N TYR A 355 1.59 13.97 15.85
CA TYR A 355 0.50 13.10 15.41
C TYR A 355 -0.13 12.31 16.57
N ALA A 356 0.62 12.00 17.63
CA ALA A 356 0.10 11.32 18.83
C ALA A 356 -0.72 12.21 19.81
N SER A 357 -0.71 13.53 19.63
CA SER A 357 -1.31 14.53 20.54
C SER A 357 -2.65 15.11 20.06
N HIS A 358 -2.97 15.03 18.76
CA HIS A 358 -4.23 15.51 18.15
C HIS A 358 -5.52 14.78 18.59
N ARG A 359 -5.43 13.81 19.51
CA ARG A 359 -6.60 13.14 20.11
C ARG A 359 -7.10 13.82 21.39
N LYS A 360 -6.32 14.70 22.04
CA LYS A 360 -6.77 15.35 23.29
C LYS A 360 -7.76 16.50 23.07
N SER A 361 -7.74 17.16 21.91
CA SER A 361 -8.63 18.33 21.66
C SER A 361 -9.99 17.96 21.03
N THR A 362 -10.13 16.78 20.43
CA THR A 362 -11.40 16.34 19.78
C THR A 362 -12.32 15.54 20.69
N THR A 363 -11.97 15.34 21.97
CA THR A 363 -12.89 14.85 23.02
C THR A 363 -13.48 15.96 23.88
N GLY A 364 -13.42 17.22 23.44
CA GLY A 364 -13.93 18.37 24.20
C GLY A 364 -14.74 19.34 23.34
N ALA A 365 -15.95 18.96 22.94
CA ALA A 365 -16.97 19.90 22.49
C ALA A 365 -18.38 19.26 22.56
N THR A 366 -18.89 19.08 23.78
CA THR A 366 -20.33 19.08 24.03
C THR A 366 -20.59 20.14 25.10
N ASN A 367 -21.31 21.19 24.71
CA ASN A 367 -21.71 22.28 25.60
C ASN A 367 -22.70 21.79 26.70
N PRO A 368 -22.80 22.51 27.82
CA PRO A 368 -23.22 21.97 29.10
C PRO A 368 -24.73 22.13 29.35
N ILE A 369 -25.35 21.16 30.01
CA ILE A 369 -26.59 21.36 30.76
C ILE A 369 -26.43 20.76 32.17
N SER A 370 -26.67 21.65 33.14
CA SER A 370 -26.99 21.49 34.56
C SER A 370 -26.02 20.78 35.51
N GLN A 371 -25.39 21.63 36.31
CA GLN A 371 -24.91 21.49 37.70
C GLN A 371 -25.53 20.34 38.52
N GLN A 372 -24.65 19.49 39.08
CA GLN A 372 -24.55 19.18 40.51
C GLN A 372 -23.31 18.31 40.78
N GLN A 373 -22.33 18.85 41.51
CA GLN A 373 -21.37 18.11 42.36
C GLN A 373 -21.94 18.11 43.81
N PRO A 374 -21.49 17.28 44.77
CA PRO A 374 -20.28 16.44 44.80
C PRO A 374 -20.44 15.02 45.40
N SER A 375 -19.46 14.14 45.20
CA SER A 375 -18.72 13.52 46.32
C SER A 375 -17.47 12.78 45.79
N GLN A 376 -16.35 13.04 46.45
CA GLN A 376 -15.07 12.37 46.25
C GLN A 376 -15.11 10.99 46.93
N SER A 377 -14.78 9.92 46.22
CA SER A 377 -14.10 8.77 46.81
C SER A 377 -13.37 7.93 45.77
N GLU A 378 -12.06 7.84 46.01
CA GLU A 378 -11.16 6.70 45.77
C GLU A 378 -10.89 6.21 44.33
N ILE A 379 -9.65 6.44 43.93
CA ILE A 379 -8.91 5.73 42.88
C ILE A 379 -8.69 4.27 43.32
N PRO A 380 -8.93 3.27 42.45
CA PRO A 380 -8.08 2.09 42.44
C PRO A 380 -7.39 1.91 41.09
N SER A 381 -6.09 2.17 41.13
CA SER A 381 -5.07 1.67 40.22
C SER A 381 -5.13 0.13 40.15
N LYS A 382 -5.45 -0.41 38.97
CA LYS A 382 -5.00 -1.70 38.37
C LYS A 382 -6.04 -2.17 37.35
N LEU A 383 -5.71 -2.09 36.06
CA LEU A 383 -6.50 -2.73 35.00
C LEU A 383 -6.61 -4.24 35.26
N ARG A 384 -7.81 -4.80 35.04
CA ARG A 384 -8.13 -6.20 35.33
C ARG A 384 -7.40 -7.13 34.35
N SER A 385 -7.10 -8.35 34.78
CA SER A 385 -6.37 -9.38 34.01
C SER A 385 -7.02 -9.74 32.66
N SER A 386 -8.33 -9.50 32.50
CA SER A 386 -9.05 -9.65 31.22
C SER A 386 -8.69 -8.57 30.18
N GLU A 387 -8.27 -7.37 30.61
CA GLU A 387 -7.82 -6.29 29.71
C GLU A 387 -6.38 -6.52 29.25
N LYS A 388 -5.53 -7.10 30.09
CA LYS A 388 -4.17 -7.55 29.69
C LYS A 388 -4.21 -8.76 28.73
N LYS A 389 -5.28 -9.56 28.76
CA LYS A 389 -5.49 -10.66 27.78
C LYS A 389 -5.88 -10.12 26.40
N ARG A 390 -6.63 -9.02 26.32
CA ARG A 390 -7.02 -8.35 25.06
C ARG A 390 -5.84 -7.77 24.28
N ILE A 391 -4.77 -7.34 24.95
CA ILE A 391 -3.57 -6.79 24.30
C ILE A 391 -2.70 -7.90 23.67
N ARG A 392 -2.90 -9.17 24.07
CA ARG A 392 -2.19 -10.34 23.50
C ARG A 392 -2.91 -11.02 22.33
N GLU A 393 -4.15 -10.65 22.05
CA GLU A 393 -4.93 -11.26 20.97
C GLU A 393 -5.15 -10.22 19.88
N ASN A 394 -4.49 -10.41 18.73
CA ASN A 394 -4.73 -9.71 17.46
C ASN A 394 -6.23 -9.50 17.20
N ILE A 395 -6.77 -8.33 17.56
CA ILE A 395 -8.17 -8.00 17.26
C ILE A 395 -8.26 -7.60 15.78
N ILE A 396 -8.58 -8.59 14.96
CA ILE A 396 -8.96 -8.44 13.56
C ILE A 396 -10.16 -7.49 13.46
N PRO A 397 -10.14 -6.48 12.57
CA PRO A 397 -11.27 -5.59 12.38
C PRO A 397 -12.58 -6.32 12.04
N SER A 398 -13.70 -5.78 12.50
CA SER A 398 -15.03 -6.41 12.40
C SER A 398 -15.49 -6.72 10.97
N TYR A 399 -14.91 -6.10 9.95
CA TYR A 399 -15.24 -6.37 8.54
C TYR A 399 -14.69 -7.72 8.03
N TYR A 400 -13.72 -8.34 8.71
CA TYR A 400 -13.23 -9.70 8.41
C TYR A 400 -13.86 -10.79 9.29
N LYS A 401 -14.86 -10.47 10.12
CA LYS A 401 -15.49 -11.40 11.09
C LYS A 401 -16.20 -12.61 10.50
N LYS A 402 -16.20 -12.80 9.18
CA LYS A 402 -16.67 -14.02 8.52
C LYS A 402 -15.59 -14.62 7.62
N SER A 403 -14.42 -14.97 8.15
CA SER A 403 -13.46 -15.75 7.37
C SER A 403 -13.78 -17.24 7.50
N ASN A 404 -14.65 -17.77 6.63
CA ASN A 404 -14.52 -19.17 6.26
C ASN A 404 -13.09 -19.33 5.70
N GLN A 405 -12.31 -20.29 6.21
CA GLN A 405 -10.97 -20.55 5.70
C GLN A 405 -11.04 -20.77 4.18
N ILE A 406 -10.20 -20.05 3.43
CA ILE A 406 -10.11 -20.26 1.98
C ILE A 406 -9.26 -21.51 1.75
N ILE A 407 -9.90 -22.59 1.34
CA ILE A 407 -9.22 -23.85 1.04
C ILE A 407 -8.91 -23.88 -0.46
N GLY A 408 -7.64 -23.73 -0.79
CA GLY A 408 -7.13 -23.80 -2.14
C GLY A 408 -6.86 -25.22 -2.64
N LYS A 409 -6.22 -25.28 -3.81
CA LYS A 409 -5.79 -26.53 -4.44
C LYS A 409 -4.93 -27.36 -3.48
N SER A 410 -5.06 -28.69 -3.55
CA SER A 410 -4.38 -29.63 -2.65
C SER A 410 -4.70 -29.40 -1.16
N ARG A 411 -5.89 -28.87 -0.86
CA ARG A 411 -6.35 -28.53 0.49
C ARG A 411 -5.46 -27.53 1.25
N LYS A 412 -4.65 -26.74 0.53
CA LYS A 412 -3.82 -25.71 1.17
C LYS A 412 -4.74 -24.60 1.67
N VAL A 413 -4.67 -24.31 2.97
CA VAL A 413 -5.34 -23.16 3.56
C VAL A 413 -4.59 -21.89 3.15
N TYR A 414 -5.30 -20.94 2.56
CA TYR A 414 -4.80 -19.61 2.28
C TYR A 414 -5.17 -18.69 3.45
N THR A 415 -4.18 -17.95 3.92
CA THR A 415 -4.22 -17.07 5.09
C THR A 415 -3.92 -15.64 4.68
N MET A 416 -4.05 -14.69 5.62
CA MET A 416 -3.54 -13.33 5.44
C MET A 416 -2.12 -13.36 4.87
N HIS A 417 -1.85 -12.51 3.88
CA HIS A 417 -0.59 -12.50 3.13
C HIS A 417 -0.28 -13.79 2.36
N GLY A 418 -1.30 -14.56 1.96
CA GLY A 418 -1.12 -15.78 1.18
C GLY A 418 -0.75 -15.56 -0.30
N GLY A 419 -0.90 -14.34 -0.80
CA GLY A 419 -0.60 -13.98 -2.18
C GLY A 419 -0.49 -12.47 -2.41
N ILE A 420 0.03 -12.12 -3.58
CA ILE A 420 0.11 -10.76 -4.12
C ILE A 420 -0.79 -10.66 -5.34
N ALA A 421 -1.67 -9.67 -5.38
CA ALA A 421 -2.43 -9.33 -6.58
C ALA A 421 -1.98 -7.97 -7.13
N LEU A 422 -1.77 -7.93 -8.45
CA LEU A 422 -1.60 -6.71 -9.23
C LEU A 422 -2.77 -6.65 -10.20
N GLN A 423 -3.88 -6.12 -9.71
CA GLN A 423 -5.14 -6.05 -10.43
C GLN A 423 -5.19 -4.76 -11.22
N THR A 424 -4.89 -4.79 -12.51
CA THR A 424 -4.98 -3.62 -13.39
C THR A 424 -6.44 -3.26 -13.62
N GLN A 425 -6.78 -1.98 -13.58
CA GLN A 425 -8.15 -1.49 -13.68
C GLN A 425 -8.18 0.04 -13.78
N ASN A 426 -9.35 0.62 -13.99
CA ASN A 426 -9.59 2.02 -13.64
C ASN A 426 -9.69 2.19 -12.12
N TYR A 427 -9.58 3.44 -11.63
CA TYR A 427 -9.58 3.76 -10.21
C TYR A 427 -10.89 3.36 -9.52
N PRO A 428 -10.84 2.92 -8.25
CA PRO A 428 -12.04 2.55 -7.50
C PRO A 428 -12.99 3.75 -7.38
N ASP A 429 -14.29 3.49 -7.46
CA ASP A 429 -15.36 4.51 -7.39
C ASP A 429 -15.25 5.64 -8.44
N CYS A 430 -14.56 5.41 -9.57
CA CYS A 430 -14.43 6.38 -10.67
C CYS A 430 -15.76 6.91 -11.22
N ALA A 431 -16.87 6.19 -11.05
CA ALA A 431 -18.20 6.65 -11.42
C ALA A 431 -18.69 7.86 -10.57
N ASN A 432 -18.14 8.03 -9.37
CA ASN A 432 -18.52 9.08 -8.42
C ASN A 432 -17.39 10.09 -8.14
N CYS A 433 -16.15 9.77 -8.48
CA CYS A 433 -15.00 10.65 -8.30
C CYS A 433 -14.69 11.42 -9.59
N LYS A 434 -15.09 12.70 -9.66
CA LYS A 434 -14.95 13.55 -10.87
C LYS A 434 -13.51 13.71 -11.39
N ASN A 435 -12.52 13.61 -10.52
CA ASN A 435 -11.11 13.75 -10.88
C ASN A 435 -10.47 12.42 -11.37
N PHE A 436 -11.24 11.33 -11.37
CA PHE A 436 -10.75 10.03 -11.82
C PHE A 436 -11.06 9.83 -13.31
N PRO A 437 -10.32 8.93 -14.00
CA PRO A 437 -10.57 8.64 -15.40
C PRO A 437 -11.99 8.13 -15.64
N GLU A 438 -12.59 8.56 -16.75
CA GLU A 438 -13.97 8.22 -17.12
C GLU A 438 -14.17 6.70 -17.23
N CYS A 439 -15.32 6.23 -16.77
CA CYS A 439 -15.71 4.81 -16.80
C CYS A 439 -17.02 4.58 -17.56
N ARG A 440 -17.60 5.62 -18.16
CA ARG A 440 -18.80 5.50 -18.99
C ARG A 440 -18.51 4.79 -20.31
N LEU A 441 -19.43 3.91 -20.69
CA LEU A 441 -19.46 3.26 -22.00
C LEU A 441 -20.80 3.61 -22.67
N TYR A 442 -20.72 4.15 -23.89
CA TYR A 442 -21.89 4.52 -24.69
C TYR A 442 -22.10 3.55 -25.86
N PRO A 443 -23.34 3.38 -26.37
CA PRO A 443 -23.60 2.56 -27.54
C PRO A 443 -22.74 2.97 -28.74
N GLY A 444 -22.21 1.98 -29.45
CA GLY A 444 -21.26 2.18 -30.56
C GLY A 444 -19.79 2.30 -30.12
N GLN A 445 -19.50 2.42 -28.82
CA GLN A 445 -18.14 2.33 -28.30
C GLN A 445 -17.78 0.90 -27.93
N THR A 446 -16.47 0.60 -27.95
CA THR A 446 -15.90 -0.66 -27.46
C THR A 446 -14.99 -0.37 -26.28
N TYR A 447 -15.30 -0.93 -25.12
CA TYR A 447 -14.38 -1.00 -24.00
C TYR A 447 -13.28 -2.02 -24.30
N THR A 448 -12.03 -1.69 -24.00
CA THR A 448 -10.90 -2.63 -24.14
C THR A 448 -10.04 -2.63 -22.88
N HIS A 449 -9.64 -3.81 -22.43
CA HIS A 449 -8.68 -4.00 -21.37
C HIS A 449 -7.75 -5.16 -21.70
N SER A 450 -6.46 -4.85 -21.88
CA SER A 450 -5.42 -5.84 -22.08
C SER A 450 -4.54 -5.98 -20.84
N ILE A 451 -4.17 -7.22 -20.53
CA ILE A 451 -3.25 -7.59 -19.45
C ILE A 451 -2.28 -8.61 -20.03
N THR A 452 -0.99 -8.34 -19.90
CA THR A 452 0.05 -9.31 -20.25
C THR A 452 0.92 -9.59 -19.02
N TYR A 453 0.83 -10.81 -18.50
CA TYR A 453 1.76 -11.34 -17.51
C TYR A 453 2.92 -12.03 -18.21
N LYS A 454 4.16 -11.64 -17.93
CA LYS A 454 5.37 -12.31 -18.43
C LYS A 454 6.09 -13.01 -17.29
N PHE A 455 6.38 -14.29 -17.47
CA PHE A 455 7.07 -15.10 -16.47
C PHE A 455 8.50 -15.40 -16.89
N TRP A 456 9.42 -15.21 -15.96
CA TRP A 456 10.84 -15.48 -16.19
C TRP A 456 11.47 -16.23 -15.01
N ILE A 457 12.59 -16.90 -15.29
CA ILE A 457 13.50 -17.39 -14.27
C ILE A 457 14.80 -16.63 -14.43
N ARG A 458 15.22 -15.92 -13.37
CA ARG A 458 16.51 -15.24 -13.38
C ARG A 458 17.62 -16.28 -13.18
N ALA A 459 18.51 -16.40 -14.16
CA ALA A 459 19.74 -17.19 -14.01
C ALA A 459 20.70 -16.53 -13.00
N GLY A 460 21.26 -17.32 -12.08
CA GLY A 460 22.25 -16.87 -11.09
C GLY A 460 21.84 -17.15 -9.64
N SER A 461 22.78 -17.00 -8.71
CA SER A 461 22.57 -17.27 -7.27
C SER A 461 21.68 -16.20 -6.62
N PRO A 462 20.46 -16.53 -6.14
CA PRO A 462 19.55 -15.60 -5.45
C PRO A 462 20.20 -14.75 -4.37
N ASN A 463 21.05 -15.37 -3.55
CA ASN A 463 21.71 -14.73 -2.43
C ASN A 463 22.73 -13.67 -2.88
N LYS A 464 23.38 -13.84 -4.05
CA LYS A 464 24.30 -12.84 -4.60
C LYS A 464 23.54 -11.62 -5.12
N TRP A 465 22.36 -11.83 -5.72
CA TRP A 465 21.51 -10.74 -6.20
C TRP A 465 20.93 -9.91 -5.04
N ILE A 466 20.41 -10.58 -4.00
CA ILE A 466 19.93 -9.91 -2.79
C ILE A 466 21.08 -9.09 -2.18
N LYS A 467 22.24 -9.70 -1.93
CA LYS A 467 23.41 -9.00 -1.37
C LYS A 467 23.84 -7.79 -2.23
N ARG A 468 23.90 -7.93 -3.56
CA ARG A 468 24.33 -6.84 -4.44
C ARG A 468 23.33 -5.68 -4.50
N ASN A 469 22.04 -5.98 -4.69
CA ASN A 469 21.03 -4.94 -4.96
C ASN A 469 20.38 -4.37 -3.70
N MET A 470 20.36 -5.12 -2.59
CA MET A 470 19.97 -4.52 -1.30
C MET A 470 21.08 -3.66 -0.71
N ASN A 471 22.36 -3.91 -1.05
CA ASN A 471 23.46 -3.04 -0.64
C ASN A 471 23.63 -1.83 -1.59
N ASP A 472 23.40 -1.98 -2.90
CA ASP A 472 23.53 -0.89 -3.88
C ASP A 472 22.33 0.08 -3.87
N ALA A 473 21.11 -0.38 -3.55
CA ALA A 473 19.96 0.52 -3.37
C ALA A 473 20.14 1.49 -2.18
N THR A 474 21.00 1.14 -1.22
CA THR A 474 21.39 2.00 -0.08
C THR A 474 22.57 2.92 -0.40
N LYS A 475 23.29 2.69 -1.51
CA LYS A 475 24.43 3.52 -1.95
C LYS A 475 24.07 4.58 -2.99
N ARG A 476 22.91 4.44 -3.66
CA ARG A 476 22.44 5.35 -4.72
C ARG A 476 21.28 6.26 -4.30
N ALA A 477 20.80 6.11 -3.07
CA ALA A 477 19.90 7.04 -2.40
C ALA A 477 20.70 7.77 -1.30
#